data_AF-A0A6B3C490-F1
#
_entry.id   AF-A0A6B3C490-F1
#
_cell.length_a   1.000
_cell.length_b   1.000
_cell.length_c   1.000
_cell.angle_alpha   90.00
_cell.angle_beta   90.00
_cell.angle_gamma   90.00
#
_symmetry.space_group_name_H-M   'P 1'
#
loop_
_entity.id
_entity.type
_entity.pdbx_description
1 polymer ?
#
loop_
_entity_poly.entity_id
_entity_poly.type
_entity_poly.pdbx_seq_one_letter_code
_entity_poly.pdbx_strand_id
1 'polypeptide(L)'
;MPEPHILHITERALWEAARERGAYEMSTRGRTLQEEGFIHCSTRAQLPGVAAFLYGSYDGPDDLVVLVVDPARLGVPLKYEAPKPGGEEFPHVYGPIPVAAVVDVEAWG
;
A
#
# COMPACT_ATOMS: atom_id res chain seq x y z
N MET A 1 12.02 16.78 4.25
CA MET A 1 10.88 16.89 3.32
C MET A 1 10.17 15.55 3.38
N PRO A 2 8.86 15.47 3.65
CA PRO A 2 8.16 14.20 3.52
C PRO A 2 8.41 13.66 2.11
N GLU A 3 8.63 12.35 1.98
CA GLU A 3 8.73 11.72 0.67
C GLU A 3 7.48 12.07 -0.15
N PRO A 4 7.62 12.43 -1.43
CA PRO A 4 6.49 12.92 -2.23
C PRO A 4 5.40 11.85 -2.44
N HIS A 5 5.73 10.57 -2.25
CA HIS A 5 4.84 9.45 -2.48
C HIS A 5 4.91 8.44 -1.35
N ILE A 6 3.80 7.76 -1.12
CA ILE A 6 3.73 6.54 -0.29
C ILE A 6 3.53 5.34 -1.19
N LEU A 7 3.95 4.17 -0.73
CA LEU A 7 4.00 2.96 -1.53
C LEU A 7 3.09 1.89 -0.92
N HIS A 8 2.44 1.09 -1.76
CA HIS A 8 1.68 -0.08 -1.32
C HIS A 8 2.04 -1.29 -2.18
N ILE A 9 2.52 -2.36 -1.57
CA ILE A 9 2.84 -3.61 -2.29
C ILE A 9 1.65 -4.57 -2.28
N THR A 10 1.31 -5.07 -3.47
CA THR A 10 0.17 -5.99 -3.65
C THR A 10 0.37 -6.92 -4.85
N GLU A 11 -0.41 -7.98 -4.90
CA GLU A 11 -0.58 -8.83 -6.06
C GLU A 11 -1.17 -8.05 -7.25
N ARG A 12 -0.56 -8.18 -8.45
CA ARG A 12 -1.02 -7.49 -9.66
C ARG A 12 -2.51 -7.70 -9.93
N ALA A 13 -3.02 -8.91 -9.71
CA ALA A 13 -4.44 -9.22 -9.95
C ALA A 13 -5.39 -8.35 -9.11
N LEU A 14 -5.02 -8.02 -7.86
CA LEU A 14 -5.81 -7.13 -7.01
C LEU A 14 -5.77 -5.69 -7.51
N TRP A 15 -4.61 -5.25 -8.01
CA TRP A 15 -4.49 -3.94 -8.64
C TRP A 15 -5.34 -3.83 -9.91
N GLU A 16 -5.28 -4.80 -10.82
CA GLU A 16 -6.09 -4.76 -12.05
C GLU A 16 -7.59 -4.78 -11.74
N ALA A 17 -8.03 -5.56 -10.77
CA ALA A 17 -9.42 -5.54 -10.31
C ALA A 17 -9.83 -4.16 -9.73
N ALA A 18 -8.93 -3.50 -9.00
CA ALA A 18 -9.16 -2.16 -8.48
C ALA A 18 -9.26 -1.11 -9.59
N ARG A 19 -8.47 -1.24 -10.68
CA ARG A 19 -8.56 -0.37 -11.86
C ARG A 19 -9.93 -0.39 -12.51
N GLU A 20 -10.56 -1.57 -12.60
CA GLU A 20 -11.92 -1.72 -13.14
C GLU A 20 -12.97 -1.08 -12.22
N ARG A 21 -12.76 -1.12 -10.91
CA ARG A 21 -13.69 -0.58 -9.90
C ARG A 21 -13.50 0.91 -9.62
N GLY A 22 -12.32 1.45 -9.95
CA GLY A 22 -11.95 2.85 -9.72
C GLY A 22 -11.26 3.14 -8.38
N ALA A 23 -11.17 2.15 -7.48
CA ALA A 23 -10.50 2.29 -6.19
C ALA A 23 -9.93 0.94 -5.69
N TYR A 24 -8.84 1.03 -4.92
CA TYR A 24 -8.18 -0.08 -4.27
C TYR A 24 -8.57 -0.14 -2.78
N GLU A 25 -8.96 -1.32 -2.31
CA GLU A 25 -9.61 -1.52 -1.00
C GLU A 25 -8.98 -2.64 -0.16
N MET A 26 -7.80 -3.15 -0.53
CA MET A 26 -7.10 -4.09 0.34
C MET A 26 -6.20 -3.32 1.31
N SER A 27 -6.15 -3.76 2.56
CA SER A 27 -5.33 -3.12 3.58
C SER A 27 -3.91 -3.63 3.58
N THR A 28 -3.77 -4.95 3.52
CA THR A 28 -2.53 -5.70 3.48
C THR A 28 -2.82 -7.05 2.83
N ARG A 29 -1.82 -7.91 2.70
CA ARG A 29 -1.97 -9.24 2.10
C ARG A 29 -3.08 -10.03 2.81
N GLY A 30 -4.12 -10.38 2.06
CA GLY A 30 -5.24 -11.19 2.54
C GLY A 30 -6.24 -10.48 3.47
N ARG A 31 -6.14 -9.17 3.67
CA ARG A 31 -7.04 -8.39 4.54
C ARG A 31 -7.56 -7.15 3.83
N THR A 32 -8.86 -6.90 3.94
CA THR A 32 -9.53 -5.75 3.32
C THR A 32 -9.45 -4.50 4.20
N LEU A 33 -9.67 -3.32 3.59
CA LEU A 33 -9.82 -2.05 4.30
C LEU A 33 -10.91 -2.11 5.38
N GLN A 34 -12.00 -2.83 5.10
CA GLN A 34 -13.12 -2.98 6.02
C GLN A 34 -12.75 -3.79 7.27
N GLU A 35 -11.81 -4.72 7.15
CA GLU A 35 -11.34 -5.55 8.28
C GLU A 35 -10.33 -4.82 9.18
N GLU A 36 -9.44 -4.00 8.61
CA GLU A 36 -8.35 -3.32 9.34
C GLU A 36 -8.65 -1.85 9.67
N GLY A 37 -9.52 -1.20 8.91
CA GLY A 37 -9.92 0.21 9.08
C GLY A 37 -9.03 1.24 8.39
N PHE A 38 -7.88 0.82 7.83
CA PHE A 38 -6.96 1.64 7.04
C PHE A 38 -6.15 0.76 6.09
N ILE A 39 -5.50 1.34 5.08
CA ILE A 39 -4.58 0.65 4.17
C ILE A 39 -3.14 0.90 4.61
N HIS A 40 -2.38 -0.18 4.80
CA HIS A 40 -0.97 -0.11 5.15
C HIS A 40 -0.16 0.32 3.94
N CYS A 41 0.53 1.45 4.03
CA CYS A 41 1.50 1.88 3.06
C CYS A 41 2.91 1.85 3.67
N SER A 42 3.91 2.16 2.86
CA SER A 42 5.31 2.19 3.24
C SER A 42 5.99 3.37 2.59
N THR A 43 7.07 3.84 3.20
CA THR A 43 8.07 4.66 2.50
C THR A 43 8.91 3.80 1.56
N ARG A 44 9.72 4.43 0.69
CA ARG A 44 10.63 3.70 -0.18
C ARG A 44 11.65 2.89 0.64
N ALA A 45 12.11 3.43 1.76
CA ALA A 45 13.07 2.77 2.64
C ALA A 45 12.47 1.57 3.39
N GLN A 46 11.18 1.62 3.73
CA GLN A 46 10.46 0.55 4.44
C GLN A 46 10.10 -0.64 3.55
N LEU A 47 9.90 -0.38 2.26
CA LEU A 47 9.32 -1.34 1.32
C LEU A 47 10.01 -2.72 1.29
N PRO A 48 11.35 -2.84 1.25
CA PRO A 48 12.00 -4.15 1.24
C PRO A 48 11.72 -4.99 2.50
N GLY A 49 11.66 -4.34 3.67
CA GLY A 49 11.34 -5.02 4.92
C GLY A 49 9.89 -5.51 4.96
N VAL A 50 8.96 -4.67 4.49
CA VAL A 50 7.53 -5.02 4.41
C VAL A 50 7.29 -6.14 3.39
N ALA A 51 7.95 -6.10 2.23
CA ALA A 51 7.85 -7.15 1.22
C ALA A 51 8.36 -8.49 1.75
N ALA A 52 9.51 -8.52 2.42
CA ALA A 52 10.03 -9.74 3.04
C ALA A 52 9.09 -10.26 4.15
N PHE A 53 8.51 -9.37 4.95
CA PHE A 53 7.59 -9.75 6.03
C PHE A 53 6.27 -10.34 5.51
N LEU A 54 5.65 -9.71 4.51
CA LEU A 54 4.33 -10.12 4.00
C LEU A 54 4.41 -11.20 2.93
N TYR A 55 5.46 -11.18 2.10
CA TYR A 55 5.56 -12.01 0.90
C TYR A 55 6.82 -12.89 0.88
N GLY A 56 7.68 -12.88 1.91
CA GLY A 56 8.90 -13.70 1.92
C GLY A 56 8.68 -15.21 1.87
N SER A 57 7.50 -15.67 2.30
CA SER A 57 7.04 -17.06 2.16
C SER A 57 5.89 -17.19 1.15
N TYR A 58 5.73 -16.23 0.25
CA TYR A 58 4.70 -16.29 -0.79
C TYR A 58 5.16 -17.17 -1.94
N ASP A 59 4.28 -18.09 -2.31
CA ASP A 59 4.44 -19.13 -3.32
C ASP A 59 3.35 -19.01 -4.42
N GLY A 60 2.64 -17.89 -4.45
CA GLY A 60 1.78 -17.52 -5.56
C GLY A 60 2.59 -17.01 -6.76
N PRO A 61 1.92 -16.63 -7.87
CA PRO A 61 2.62 -16.09 -9.03
C PRO A 61 3.47 -14.87 -8.61
N ASP A 62 4.74 -14.85 -9.02
CA ASP A 62 5.74 -13.78 -8.77
C ASP A 62 5.39 -12.46 -9.49
N ASP A 63 4.15 -12.02 -9.39
CA ASP A 63 3.64 -10.82 -10.06
C ASP A 63 3.12 -9.83 -9.03
N LEU A 64 4.03 -9.46 -8.12
CA LEU A 64 3.82 -8.39 -7.16
C LEU A 64 4.12 -7.05 -7.83
N VAL A 65 3.33 -6.04 -7.46
CA VAL A 65 3.49 -4.66 -7.91
C VAL A 65 3.54 -3.73 -6.72
N VAL A 66 4.18 -2.59 -6.94
CA VAL A 66 4.24 -1.47 -6.00
C VAL A 66 3.42 -0.34 -6.58
N LEU A 67 2.35 0.02 -5.89
CA LEU A 67 1.54 1.20 -6.22
C LEU A 67 2.26 2.42 -5.66
N VAL A 68 2.63 3.36 -6.53
CA VAL A 68 3.18 4.66 -6.14
C VAL A 68 2.03 5.65 -6.02
N VAL A 69 1.74 6.07 -4.79
CA VAL A 69 0.55 6.86 -4.47
C VAL A 69 0.93 8.30 -4.14
N ASP A 70 0.25 9.25 -4.76
CA ASP A 70 0.31 10.69 -4.46
C ASP A 70 -0.65 11.02 -3.30
N PRO A 71 -0.13 11.36 -2.11
CA PRO A 71 -0.95 11.68 -0.94
C PRO A 71 -1.93 12.84 -1.18
N ALA A 72 -1.61 13.78 -2.08
CA ALA A 72 -2.46 14.93 -2.36
C ALA A 72 -3.77 14.53 -3.09
N ARG A 73 -3.83 13.33 -3.66
CA ARG A 73 -4.98 12.81 -4.44
C ARG A 73 -5.83 11.81 -3.68
N LEU A 74 -5.49 11.49 -2.43
CA LEU A 74 -6.21 10.49 -1.63
C LEU A 74 -7.63 10.92 -1.30
N GLY A 75 -7.85 12.19 -0.97
CA GLY A 75 -9.15 12.68 -0.49
C GLY A 75 -9.58 12.13 0.88
N VAL A 76 -8.74 11.34 1.53
CA VAL A 76 -8.95 10.73 2.85
C VAL A 76 -7.73 10.95 3.75
N PRO A 77 -7.85 10.81 5.08
CA PRO A 77 -6.73 11.06 5.99
C PRO A 77 -5.57 10.09 5.75
N LEU A 78 -4.36 10.64 5.69
CA LEU A 78 -3.10 9.92 5.77
C LEU A 78 -2.46 10.23 7.13
N LYS A 79 -2.09 9.19 7.89
CA LYS A 79 -1.37 9.35 9.16
C LYS A 79 -0.13 8.48 9.16
N TYR A 80 0.92 8.95 9.82
CA TYR A 80 2.11 8.15 10.10
C TYR A 80 2.00 7.67 11.53
N GLU A 81 1.98 6.36 11.73
CA GLU A 81 1.76 5.75 13.04
C GLU A 81 2.70 4.57 13.23
N ALA A 82 3.24 4.45 14.44
CA ALA A 82 4.09 3.32 14.81
C ALA A 82 3.25 2.15 15.36
N PRO A 83 3.56 0.89 15.00
CA PRO A 83 2.87 -0.28 15.54
C PRO A 83 3.12 -0.49 17.04
N LYS A 84 4.15 0.16 17.60
CA LYS A 84 4.46 0.19 19.04
C LYS A 84 5.07 1.54 19.44
N PRO A 85 4.93 1.97 20.71
CA PRO A 85 5.54 3.21 21.18
C PRO A 85 7.05 3.24 20.92
N GLY A 86 7.53 4.32 20.30
CA GLY A 86 8.94 4.50 19.93
C GLY A 86 9.42 3.66 18.74
N GLY A 87 8.50 2.97 18.04
CA GLY A 87 8.79 2.27 16.79
C GLY A 87 8.87 3.22 15.60
N GLU A 88 9.28 2.66 14.46
CA GLU A 88 9.20 3.34 13.17
C GLU A 88 7.73 3.59 12.78
N GLU A 89 7.45 4.76 12.22
CA GLU A 89 6.10 5.14 11.78
C GLU A 89 5.87 4.75 10.33
N PHE A 90 4.72 4.13 10.06
CA PHE A 90 4.29 3.72 8.72
C PHE A 90 3.11 4.58 8.27
N PRO A 91 3.02 4.92 6.97
CA PRO A 91 1.87 5.64 6.44
C PRO A 91 0.62 4.72 6.41
N HIS A 92 -0.48 5.19 6.97
CA HIS A 92 -1.78 4.57 6.97
C HIS A 92 -2.82 5.46 6.29
N VAL A 93 -3.48 4.93 5.27
CA VAL A 93 -4.55 5.63 4.53
C VAL A 93 -5.91 5.20 5.08
N TYR A 94 -6.65 6.13 5.67
CA TYR A 94 -7.94 5.87 6.33
C TYR A 94 -9.11 5.95 5.34
N GLY A 95 -9.06 5.10 4.33
CA GLY A 95 -10.06 5.01 3.28
C GLY A 95 -9.54 4.27 2.05
N PRO A 96 -10.39 4.08 1.02
CA PRO A 96 -9.96 3.46 -0.22
C PRO A 96 -8.94 4.35 -0.94
N ILE A 97 -7.97 3.76 -1.64
CA ILE A 97 -7.04 4.52 -2.49
C ILE A 97 -7.68 4.67 -3.87
N PRO A 98 -8.02 5.88 -4.33
CA PRO A 98 -8.53 6.08 -5.69
C PRO A 98 -7.48 5.65 -6.71
N VAL A 99 -7.89 5.02 -7.81
CA VAL A 99 -6.96 4.64 -8.90
C VAL A 99 -6.23 5.87 -9.45
N ALA A 100 -6.89 7.03 -9.47
CA ALA A 100 -6.29 8.30 -9.90
C ALA A 100 -5.22 8.87 -8.93
N ALA A 101 -5.17 8.37 -7.70
CA ALA A 101 -4.12 8.69 -6.74
C ALA A 101 -2.86 7.85 -6.95
N VAL A 102 -2.96 6.71 -7.64
CA VAL A 102 -1.81 5.91 -8.07
C VAL A 102 -1.21 6.55 -9.32
N VAL A 103 -0.02 7.12 -9.17
CA VAL A 103 0.67 7.87 -10.24
C VAL A 103 1.67 7.03 -11.02
N ASP A 104 2.09 5.90 -10.45
CA ASP A 104 2.95 4.93 -11.12
C ASP A 104 2.73 3.53 -10.53
N VAL A 105 3.09 2.49 -11.30
CA VAL A 105 2.99 1.09 -10.89
C VAL A 105 4.28 0.38 -11.29
N GLU A 106 5.05 -0.02 -10.29
CA GLU A 106 6.35 -0.65 -10.48
C GLU A 106 6.22 -2.17 -10.28
N ALA A 107 6.98 -2.95 -11.04
CA ALA A 107 7.13 -4.38 -10.75
C ALA A 107 7.98 -4.55 -9.47
N TRP A 108 7.60 -5.48 -8.61
CA TRP A 108 8.42 -5.88 -7.47
C TRP A 108 9.24 -7.11 -7.84
N GLY A 109 10.56 -6.94 -7.98
CA GLY A 109 11.49 -8.00 -8.40
C GLY A 109 12.59 -7.48 -9.31
#